data_AF-V4NWI8-F1
#
_entry.id   AF-V4NWI8-F1
#
_cell.length_a   1.000
_cell.length_b   1.000
_cell.length_c   1.000
_cell.angle_alpha   90.00
_cell.angle_beta   90.00
_cell.angle_gamma   90.00
#
_symmetry.space_group_name_H-M   'P 1'
#
loop_
_entity.id
_entity.type
_entity.pdbx_description
1 polymer ?
#
loop_
_entity_poly.entity_id
_entity_poly.type
_entity_poly.pdbx_seq_one_letter_code
_entity_poly.pdbx_strand_id
1 'polypeptide(L)'
;MPGLAYRFFDNNTGEEVFASDDFDFVATPTVNHQIKDPDLMTRYGGPAIINRIEQGEVNKVGAVEYRIYIDGSEERLNSQEIDQNYRRS
;
A
#
# COMPACT_ATOMS: atom_id res chain seq x y z
N MET A 1 -12.12 -22.57 -4.33
CA MET A 1 -12.09 -21.65 -5.48
C MET A 1 -10.64 -21.43 -5.84
N PRO A 2 -10.24 -21.33 -7.12
CA PRO A 2 -8.87 -20.97 -7.45
C PRO A 2 -8.54 -19.66 -6.72
N GLY A 3 -7.55 -19.71 -5.83
CA GLY A 3 -7.19 -18.57 -4.97
C GLY A 3 -6.80 -17.38 -5.83
N LEU A 4 -7.15 -16.18 -5.41
CA LEU A 4 -6.66 -14.96 -6.05
C LEU A 4 -5.24 -14.71 -5.51
N ALA A 5 -4.27 -14.49 -6.39
CA ALA A 5 -2.92 -14.15 -5.99
C ALA A 5 -2.71 -12.66 -6.19
N TYR A 6 -2.33 -11.95 -5.13
CA TYR A 6 -2.09 -10.50 -5.17
C TYR A 6 -0.60 -10.23 -5.04
N ARG A 7 -0.06 -9.39 -5.93
CA ARG A 7 1.31 -8.90 -5.86
C ARG A 7 1.29 -7.38 -5.78
N PHE A 8 2.00 -6.82 -4.81
CA PHE A 8 2.04 -5.38 -4.62
C PHE A 8 3.25 -4.77 -5.32
N PHE A 9 3.03 -3.62 -5.93
CA PHE A 9 4.07 -2.83 -6.57
C PHE A 9 3.99 -1.40 -6.05
N ASP A 10 5.13 -0.82 -5.72
CA ASP A 10 5.20 0.61 -5.44
C ASP A 10 4.87 1.40 -6.72
N ASN A 11 3.92 2.31 -6.62
CA ASN A 11 3.39 3.04 -7.77
C ASN A 11 4.42 4.02 -8.39
N ASN A 12 5.37 4.52 -7.60
CA ASN A 12 6.33 5.54 -8.03
C ASN A 12 7.58 4.91 -8.67
N THR A 13 8.04 3.81 -8.10
CA THR A 13 9.29 3.12 -8.47
C THR A 13 9.03 1.90 -9.36
N GLY A 14 7.84 1.31 -9.27
CA GLY A 14 7.51 0.04 -9.93
C GLY A 14 8.15 -1.18 -9.24
N GLU A 15 8.78 -1.00 -8.08
CA GLU A 15 9.39 -2.10 -7.32
C GLU A 15 8.31 -2.99 -6.69
N GLU A 16 8.55 -4.30 -6.69
CA GLU A 16 7.70 -5.22 -5.95
C GLU A 16 7.87 -5.01 -4.45
N VAL A 17 6.74 -4.90 -3.75
CA VAL A 17 6.68 -4.76 -2.30
C VAL A 17 5.83 -5.88 -1.73
N PHE A 18 6.10 -6.22 -0.47
CA PHE A 18 5.47 -7.34 0.21
C PHE A 18 4.71 -6.81 1.42
N ALA A 19 3.46 -7.25 1.56
CA ALA A 19 2.71 -7.14 2.81
C ALA A 19 3.13 -8.26 3.77
N SER A 20 2.59 -8.27 4.98
CA SER A 20 2.78 -9.36 5.93
C SER A 20 2.36 -10.71 5.33
N ASP A 21 2.98 -11.82 5.74
CA ASP A 21 2.63 -13.18 5.28
C ASP A 21 1.16 -13.56 5.53
N ASP A 22 0.53 -13.01 6.58
CA ASP A 22 -0.88 -13.26 6.94
C ASP A 22 -1.85 -12.26 6.27
N PHE A 23 -1.35 -11.38 5.41
CA PHE A 23 -2.18 -10.39 4.75
C PHE A 23 -3.12 -11.02 3.72
N ASP A 24 -4.42 -10.78 3.87
CA ASP A 24 -5.42 -11.15 2.88
C ASP A 24 -6.51 -10.07 2.74
N PHE A 25 -7.07 -9.97 1.55
CA PHE A 25 -8.19 -9.08 1.29
C PHE A 25 -9.52 -9.73 1.66
N VAL A 26 -10.22 -9.17 2.64
CA VAL A 26 -11.56 -9.62 3.06
C VAL A 26 -12.59 -9.56 1.91
N ALA A 27 -12.38 -8.67 0.95
CA ALA A 27 -13.18 -8.53 -0.27
C ALA A 27 -12.30 -8.06 -1.43
N THR A 28 -12.74 -8.24 -2.67
CA THR A 28 -11.98 -7.82 -3.86
C THR A 28 -11.51 -6.37 -3.73
N PRO A 29 -10.19 -6.11 -3.83
CA PRO A 29 -9.66 -4.76 -3.68
C PRO A 29 -10.14 -3.84 -4.80
N THR A 30 -10.26 -2.56 -4.49
CA THR A 30 -10.60 -1.50 -5.45
C THR A 30 -9.57 -0.38 -5.39
N VAL A 31 -9.54 0.46 -6.42
CA VAL A 31 -8.76 1.71 -6.38
C VAL A 31 -9.22 2.56 -5.19
N ASN A 32 -8.28 3.27 -4.57
CA ASN A 32 -8.41 4.02 -3.31
C ASN A 32 -8.65 3.18 -2.05
N HIS A 33 -8.57 1.85 -2.13
CA HIS A 33 -8.61 1.01 -0.93
C HIS A 33 -7.36 1.24 -0.07
N GLN A 34 -7.55 1.41 1.24
CA GLN A 34 -6.46 1.59 2.20
C GLN A 34 -6.03 0.25 2.77
N ILE A 35 -4.74 -0.05 2.64
CA ILE A 35 -4.08 -1.22 3.20
C ILE A 35 -3.39 -0.80 4.48
N LYS A 36 -3.90 -1.31 5.61
CA LYS A 36 -3.37 -1.07 6.97
C LYS A 36 -2.52 -2.24 7.44
N ASP A 37 -1.60 -2.65 6.58
CA ASP A 37 -0.67 -3.74 6.86
C ASP A 37 0.57 -3.19 7.58
N PRO A 38 1.04 -3.82 8.67
CA PRO A 38 2.14 -3.28 9.48
C PRO A 38 3.47 -3.15 8.72
N ASP A 39 3.81 -4.09 7.83
CA ASP A 39 5.03 -4.03 7.02
C ASP A 39 4.96 -2.89 5.99
N LEU A 40 3.81 -2.76 5.30
CA LEU A 40 3.59 -1.65 4.38
C LEU A 40 3.55 -0.29 5.11
N MET A 41 2.92 -0.23 6.29
CA MET A 41 2.87 0.99 7.11
C MET A 41 4.27 1.40 7.60
N THR A 42 5.11 0.43 7.96
CA THR A 42 6.50 0.70 8.35
C THR A 42 7.30 1.24 7.16
N ARG A 43 7.06 0.72 5.95
CA ARG A 43 7.74 1.18 4.73
C ARG A 43 7.32 2.60 4.32
N TYR A 44 6.02 2.88 4.34
CA TYR A 44 5.46 4.13 3.80
C TYR A 44 5.22 5.21 4.86
N GLY A 45 5.34 4.89 6.15
CA GLY A 45 5.04 5.81 7.25
C GLY A 45 3.54 6.05 7.48
N GLY A 46 2.68 5.26 6.86
CA GLY A 46 1.21 5.39 6.90
C GLY A 46 0.55 4.28 6.09
N PRO A 47 -0.80 4.21 6.06
CA PRO A 47 -1.49 3.20 5.27
C PRO A 47 -1.16 3.32 3.78
N ALA A 48 -0.97 2.19 3.10
CA ALA A 48 -0.78 2.20 1.67
C ALA A 48 -2.14 2.33 0.96
N ILE A 49 -2.21 3.06 -0.15
CA ILE A 49 -3.43 3.25 -0.93
C ILE A 49 -3.25 2.59 -2.28
N ILE A 50 -4.23 1.79 -2.69
CA ILE A 50 -4.25 1.22 -4.04
C ILE A 50 -4.51 2.33 -5.06
N ASN A 51 -3.53 2.60 -5.92
CA ASN A 51 -3.64 3.56 -7.00
C ASN A 51 -4.20 2.91 -8.27
N ARG A 52 -3.71 1.71 -8.60
CA ARG A 52 -4.10 0.99 -9.83
C ARG A 52 -4.10 -0.51 -9.58
N ILE A 53 -5.05 -1.21 -10.20
CA ILE A 53 -5.10 -2.68 -10.21
C ILE A 53 -5.02 -3.13 -11.65
N GLU A 54 -4.04 -3.97 -11.96
CA GLU A 54 -3.90 -4.62 -13.26
C GLU A 54 -4.15 -6.11 -13.10
N GLN A 55 -5.04 -6.66 -13.92
CA GLN A 55 -5.19 -8.09 -14.02
C GLN A 55 -4.02 -8.64 -14.83
N GLY A 56 -3.17 -9.42 -14.17
CA GLY A 56 -2.09 -10.15 -14.78
C GLY A 56 -2.58 -11.43 -15.45
N GLU A 57 -1.62 -12.31 -15.74
CA GLU A 57 -1.89 -13.59 -16.37
C GLU A 57 -2.46 -14.59 -15.36
N VAL A 58 -3.14 -15.61 -15.89
CA VAL A 58 -3.53 -16.78 -15.09
C VAL A 58 -2.26 -17.60 -14.85
N ASN A 59 -1.90 -17.79 -13.59
CA ASN A 59 -0.72 -18.57 -13.24
C ASN A 59 -0.89 -20.05 -13.61
N LYS A 60 0.19 -20.83 -13.50
CA LYS A 60 0.21 -22.26 -13.86
C LYS A 60 -0.78 -23.13 -13.07
N VAL A 61 -1.31 -22.63 -11.96
CA VAL A 61 -2.30 -23.33 -11.12
C VAL A 61 -3.74 -22.86 -11.37
N GLY A 62 -3.96 -22.03 -12.40
CA GLY A 62 -5.29 -21.55 -12.79
C GLY A 62 -5.80 -20.36 -11.97
N ALA A 63 -4.94 -19.75 -11.15
CA ALA A 63 -5.26 -18.59 -10.34
C ALA A 63 -4.91 -17.29 -11.08
N VAL A 64 -5.81 -16.31 -11.02
CA VAL A 64 -5.58 -14.99 -11.62
C VAL A 64 -4.61 -14.22 -10.71
N GLU A 65 -3.47 -13.80 -11.26
CA GLU A 65 -2.53 -12.92 -10.56
C GLU A 65 -2.95 -11.46 -10.78
N TYR A 66 -3.26 -10.75 -9.70
CA TYR A 66 -3.54 -9.31 -9.73
C TYR A 66 -2.31 -8.54 -9.29
N ARG A 67 -1.88 -7.59 -10.13
CA ARG A 67 -0.81 -6.64 -9.82
C ARG A 67 -1.45 -5.38 -9.25
N ILE A 68 -1.18 -5.10 -7.98
CA ILE A 68 -1.76 -3.98 -7.26
C ILE A 68 -0.67 -2.93 -7.06
N TYR A 69 -0.82 -1.79 -7.71
CA TYR A 69 0.07 -0.67 -7.52
C TYR A 69 -0.42 0.16 -6.35
N ILE A 70 0.44 0.34 -5.36
CA ILE A 70 0.14 1.02 -4.11
C ILE A 70 1.07 2.21 -3.92
N ASP A 71 0.56 3.21 -3.22
CA ASP A 71 1.31 4.39 -2.84
C ASP A 71 1.19 4.60 -1.34
N GLY A 72 2.23 5.14 -0.70
CA GLY A 72 2.12 5.53 0.70
C GLY A 72 1.13 6.68 0.84
N SER A 73 0.09 6.55 1.65
CA SER A 73 -0.61 7.75 2.08
C SER A 73 0.34 8.50 2.99
N GLU A 74 0.92 9.59 2.50
CA GLU A 74 1.54 10.57 3.38
C GLU A 74 0.44 11.01 4.35
N GLU A 75 0.41 10.42 5.55
CA GLU A 75 -0.11 11.13 6.69
C GLU A 75 0.87 12.28 6.86
N ARG A 76 0.57 13.41 6.20
CA ARG A 76 1.06 14.70 6.62
C ARG A 76 0.55 14.87 8.04
N LEU A 77 1.30 14.33 8.99
CA LEU A 77 1.49 14.94 10.29
C LEU A 77 1.93 16.36 9.93
N ASN A 78 0.93 17.23 9.85
CA ASN A 78 1.10 18.66 9.88
C ASN A 78 1.57 18.96 11.31
N SER A 79 2.75 18.46 11.65
CA SER A 79 3.58 18.94 12.72
C SER A 79 4.03 20.30 12.22
N GLN A 80 3.10 21.25 12.28
CA GLN A 80 3.40 22.63 12.59
C GLN A 80 4.21 22.58 13.89
N GLU A 81 5.51 22.28 13.77
CA GLU A 81 6.54 22.88 14.60
C GLU A 81 6.44 24.38 14.30
N ILE A 82 5.44 25.01 14.92
CA ILE A 82 5.48 26.44 15.16
C ILE A 82 6.63 26.56 16.14
N ASP A 83 7.81 26.77 15.58
CA ASP A 83 9.00 27.25 16.24
C ASP A 83 8.62 28.61 16.86
N GLN A 84 7.88 28.58 17.97
CA GLN A 84 7.70 29.71 18.86
C GLN A 84 8.97 29.83 19.70
N ASN A 85 10.08 30.05 18.99
CA ASN A 85 11.22 30.77 19.49
C ASN A 85 10.80 32.23 19.67
N TYR A 86 9.85 32.48 20.58
CA TYR A 86 9.60 33.80 21.14
C TYR A 86 10.78 34.09 22.06
N ARG A 87 11.83 34.60 21.42
CA ARG A 87 12.97 35.25 22.04
C ARG A 87 12.50 36.10 23.21
N ARG A 88 13.02 35.76 24.39
CA ARG A 88 13.23 36.71 25.49
C ARG A 88 13.85 37.98 24.93
N SER A 89 13.22 39.13 25.16
CA SER A 89 13.87 40.43 25.32
C SER A 89 12.93 41.32 26.13
#